data_AF-A8UPH4-F1
#
_entry.id   AF-A8UPH4-F1
#
_cell.length_a   1.000
_cell.length_b   1.000
_cell.length_c   1.000
_cell.angle_alpha   90.00
_cell.angle_beta   90.00
_cell.angle_gamma   90.00
#
_symmetry.space_group_name_H-M   'P 1'
#
loop_
_entity.id
_entity.type
_entity.pdbx_description
1 polymer ?
#
loop_
_entity_poly.entity_id
_entity_poly.type
_entity_poly.pdbx_seq_one_letter_code
_entity_poly.pdbx_strand_id
1 'polypeptide(L)'
;MKKIFIFITIICFYYAKAQNDINLTDILENVESQSQIDSLKFLYPNLSIKKHSLSTGDKNINKKVFLLEEKEINADSIDAIKLLSQKDIKEFKVKYIFINGKNLSEKEIKKIQKKAYKELKKGKTFSEVANKYSMDPGSKDGDLGWFPEGRMIERFENAIREHKKDEIFQVSDQSRKWHFIILKNHDEREAKIYEYITITKS
;
A
#
# COMPACT_ATOMS: atom_id res chain seq x y z
N MET A 1 32.55 -11.41 50.32
CA MET A 1 31.63 -10.38 50.84
C MET A 1 31.61 -9.19 49.89
N LYS A 2 30.40 -8.82 49.43
CA LYS A 2 29.91 -7.51 48.93
C LYS A 2 30.95 -6.58 48.27
N LYS A 3 30.74 -6.06 47.06
CA LYS A 3 29.87 -4.92 46.69
C LYS A 3 30.25 -4.54 45.22
N ILE A 4 29.51 -3.86 44.36
CA ILE A 4 28.14 -3.35 44.22
C ILE A 4 28.04 -2.85 42.76
N PHE A 5 26.88 -3.02 42.14
CA PHE A 5 26.45 -2.39 40.90
C PHE A 5 26.67 -0.87 40.91
N ILE A 6 27.30 -0.31 39.88
CA ILE A 6 26.95 1.02 39.35
C ILE A 6 27.09 0.98 37.83
N PHE A 7 25.98 0.68 37.15
CA PHE A 7 25.82 0.90 35.71
C PHE A 7 24.62 1.83 35.53
N ILE A 8 24.72 3.07 36.02
CA ILE A 8 23.67 4.08 35.83
C ILE A 8 24.21 5.51 36.00
N THR A 9 25.09 5.97 35.10
CA THR A 9 25.51 7.39 35.11
C THR A 9 26.06 7.86 33.76
N ILE A 10 25.46 7.47 32.63
CA ILE A 10 25.65 8.19 31.35
C ILE A 10 24.29 8.32 30.62
N ILE A 11 23.22 8.61 31.37
CA ILE A 11 21.89 8.86 30.78
C ILE A 11 21.34 10.25 31.15
N CYS A 12 21.81 10.89 32.23
CA CYS A 12 21.23 12.17 32.67
C CYS A 12 21.96 13.45 32.21
N PHE A 13 23.18 13.39 31.64
CA PHE A 13 23.88 14.61 31.21
C PHE A 13 23.61 15.04 29.76
N TYR A 14 22.93 14.23 28.95
CA TYR A 14 22.49 14.64 27.61
C TYR A 14 21.16 15.40 27.60
N TYR A 15 20.43 15.43 28.72
CA TYR A 15 19.10 16.04 28.78
C TYR A 15 19.09 17.55 29.04
N ALA A 16 20.25 18.17 29.32
CA ALA A 16 20.31 19.58 29.71
C ALA A 16 20.85 20.54 28.63
N LYS A 17 21.13 20.07 27.40
CA LYS A 17 21.73 20.93 26.36
C LYS A 17 21.41 20.50 24.92
N ALA A 18 20.14 20.33 24.58
CA ALA A 18 19.73 20.17 23.18
C ALA A 18 18.31 20.67 22.95
N GLN A 19 18.07 21.93 23.29
CA GLN A 19 16.93 22.71 22.79
C GLN A 19 17.40 23.69 21.72
N ASN A 20 18.33 23.21 20.88
CA ASN A 20 18.82 23.86 19.67
C ASN A 20 18.57 22.86 18.53
N ASP A 21 17.67 23.21 17.62
CA ASP A 21 17.32 22.56 16.36
C ASP A 21 17.78 21.11 16.20
N ILE A 22 16.90 20.18 16.56
CA ILE A 22 17.03 18.77 16.19
C ILE A 22 17.18 18.71 14.67
N ASN A 23 18.36 18.34 14.18
CA ASN A 23 18.57 18.07 12.77
C ASN A 23 17.87 16.75 12.42
N LEU A 24 16.67 16.86 11.82
CA LEU A 24 15.86 15.72 11.43
C LEU A 24 16.58 14.82 10.42
N THR A 25 17.50 15.36 9.62
CA THR A 25 18.27 14.56 8.66
C THR A 25 19.22 13.59 9.36
N ASP A 26 19.88 14.00 10.44
CA ASP A 26 20.79 13.16 11.23
C ASP A 26 20.04 12.04 11.98
N ILE A 27 18.84 12.35 12.50
CA ILE A 27 17.95 11.35 13.12
C ILE A 27 17.60 10.25 12.13
N LEU A 28 17.36 10.64 10.88
CA LEU A 28 16.90 9.72 9.85
C LEU A 28 18.03 8.91 9.25
N GLU A 29 19.27 9.39 9.23
CA GLU A 29 20.40 8.80 8.51
C GLU A 29 20.56 7.29 8.75
N ASN A 30 20.32 6.81 9.98
CA ASN A 30 20.52 5.40 10.35
C ASN A 30 19.24 4.55 10.40
N VAL A 31 18.09 5.11 10.01
CA VAL A 31 16.80 4.39 10.03
C VAL A 31 16.65 3.50 8.80
N GLU A 32 16.60 2.19 8.99
CA GLU A 32 16.44 1.21 7.91
C GLU A 32 15.34 0.18 8.22
N SER A 33 14.99 0.00 9.50
CA SER A 33 14.08 -1.03 9.97
C SER A 33 12.85 -0.48 10.70
N GLN A 34 11.78 -1.27 10.75
CA GLN A 34 10.58 -0.93 11.52
C GLN A 34 10.88 -0.73 13.01
N SER A 35 11.77 -1.55 13.59
CA SER A 35 12.19 -1.40 14.98
C SER A 35 12.82 -0.04 15.25
N GLN A 36 13.65 0.47 14.34
CA GLN A 36 14.27 1.80 14.48
C GLN A 36 13.22 2.91 14.34
N ILE A 37 12.26 2.77 13.43
CA ILE A 37 11.13 3.71 13.30
C ILE A 37 10.34 3.76 14.62
N ASP A 38 10.09 2.61 15.24
CA ASP A 38 9.33 2.54 16.49
C ASP A 38 10.13 3.13 17.67
N SER A 39 11.44 2.89 17.73
CA SER A 39 12.33 3.57 18.70
C SER A 39 12.31 5.08 18.50
N LEU A 40 12.33 5.58 17.27
CA LEU A 40 12.27 7.01 17.00
C LEU A 40 10.95 7.64 17.43
N LYS A 41 9.81 6.97 17.19
CA LYS A 41 8.50 7.44 17.67
C LYS A 41 8.45 7.54 19.19
N PHE A 42 9.11 6.60 19.89
CA PHE A 42 9.19 6.62 21.35
C PHE A 42 10.10 7.75 21.86
N LEU A 43 11.25 7.97 21.23
CA LEU A 43 12.21 9.01 21.61
C LEU A 43 11.72 10.43 21.30
N TYR A 44 10.94 10.59 20.22
CA TYR A 44 10.44 11.87 19.74
C TYR A 44 8.92 11.86 19.58
N PRO A 45 8.15 11.82 20.68
CA PRO A 45 6.68 11.70 20.64
C PRO A 45 5.99 12.89 19.97
N ASN A 46 6.66 14.04 19.85
CA ASN A 46 6.14 15.24 19.17
C ASN A 46 6.30 15.19 17.64
N LEU A 47 7.01 14.19 17.12
CA LEU A 47 7.21 13.99 15.68
C LEU A 47 6.22 12.95 15.14
N SER A 48 5.53 13.30 14.05
CA SER A 48 4.71 12.36 13.29
C SER A 48 5.58 11.61 12.27
N ILE A 49 6.04 10.42 12.63
CA ILE A 49 6.86 9.57 11.75
C ILE A 49 5.97 8.54 11.07
N LYS A 50 5.85 8.60 9.73
CA LYS A 50 5.01 7.70 8.93
C LYS A 50 5.83 7.00 7.86
N LYS A 51 5.71 5.67 7.78
CA LYS A 51 6.25 4.87 6.68
C LYS A 51 5.22 4.82 5.55
N HIS A 52 5.71 4.93 4.32
CA HIS A 52 4.93 4.91 3.10
C HIS A 52 5.55 3.93 2.10
N SER A 53 4.73 3.48 1.16
CA SER A 53 5.15 2.67 0.03
C SER A 53 4.46 3.19 -1.23
N LEU A 54 5.22 3.35 -2.31
CA LEU A 54 4.74 3.92 -3.56
C LEU A 54 5.37 3.19 -4.75
N SER A 55 4.56 2.72 -5.69
CA SER A 55 5.04 2.10 -6.93
C SER A 55 4.86 3.02 -8.12
N THR A 56 5.70 2.88 -9.16
CA THR A 56 5.72 3.75 -10.36
C THR A 56 4.40 3.88 -11.12
N GLY A 57 3.43 3.00 -10.89
CA GLY A 57 2.08 3.10 -11.42
C GLY A 57 1.09 3.89 -10.59
N ASP A 58 1.45 4.29 -9.37
CA ASP A 58 0.65 5.22 -8.60
C ASP A 58 0.64 6.58 -9.29
N LYS A 59 -0.54 7.11 -9.59
CA LYS A 59 -0.73 8.40 -10.26
C LYS A 59 -0.08 9.56 -9.50
N ASN A 60 0.26 9.37 -8.22
CA ASN A 60 0.93 10.36 -7.38
C ASN A 60 2.47 10.26 -7.41
N ILE A 61 3.06 9.31 -8.15
CA ILE A 61 4.50 9.08 -8.09
C ILE A 61 5.31 10.25 -8.64
N ASN A 62 4.86 10.88 -9.73
CA ASN A 62 5.61 11.96 -10.36
C ASN A 62 5.77 13.19 -9.46
N LYS A 63 4.89 13.39 -8.47
CA LYS A 63 5.00 14.50 -7.51
C LYS A 63 5.79 14.11 -6.26
N LYS A 64 5.71 12.86 -5.78
CA LYS A 64 6.38 12.44 -4.54
C LYS A 64 7.79 11.87 -4.73
N VAL A 65 8.05 11.20 -5.85
CA VAL A 65 9.40 10.66 -6.17
C VAL A 65 10.34 11.74 -6.66
N PHE A 66 9.85 12.73 -7.41
CA PHE A 66 10.64 13.91 -7.76
C PHE A 66 11.15 14.65 -6.50
N LEU A 67 10.32 14.72 -5.45
CA LEU A 67 10.67 15.27 -4.13
C LEU A 67 11.62 14.40 -3.29
N LEU A 68 11.87 13.13 -3.68
CA LEU A 68 12.84 12.25 -3.03
C LEU A 68 14.23 12.35 -3.65
N GLU A 69 14.31 12.67 -4.95
CA GLU A 69 15.57 12.81 -5.70
C GLU A 69 16.15 14.23 -5.59
N GLU A 70 15.31 15.26 -5.52
CA GLU A 70 15.73 16.65 -5.27
C GLU A 70 15.39 17.04 -3.82
N LYS A 71 16.38 17.54 -3.07
CA LYS A 71 16.31 17.94 -1.65
C LYS A 71 15.30 19.06 -1.32
N GLU A 72 14.45 19.48 -2.24
CA GLU A 72 13.47 20.55 -2.00
C GLU A 72 12.07 19.99 -1.85
N ILE A 73 11.73 19.62 -0.61
CA ILE A 73 10.34 19.53 -0.18
C ILE A 73 9.89 20.93 0.24
N ASN A 74 9.19 21.62 -0.66
CA ASN A 74 8.14 22.55 -0.27
C ASN A 74 6.80 21.81 -0.39
N ALA A 75 6.57 20.88 0.52
CA ALA A 75 5.23 20.40 0.85
C ALA A 75 4.94 20.97 2.23
N ASP A 76 3.97 21.89 2.32
CA ASP A 76 3.64 22.74 3.47
C ASP A 76 3.33 22.01 4.80
N SER A 77 3.67 20.72 4.95
CA SER A 77 3.41 19.88 6.13
C SER A 77 4.39 18.71 6.32
N ILE A 78 5.52 18.63 5.60
CA ILE A 78 6.52 17.55 5.77
C ILE A 78 7.89 18.18 6.05
N ASP A 79 8.42 17.95 7.25
CA ASP A 79 9.69 18.51 7.71
C ASP A 79 10.91 17.69 7.28
N ALA A 80 10.75 16.38 7.06
CA ALA A 80 11.81 15.54 6.53
C ALA A 80 11.27 14.29 5.82
N ILE A 81 12.04 13.79 4.87
CA ILE A 81 11.79 12.53 4.16
C ILE A 81 13.06 11.68 4.12
N LYS A 82 12.93 10.36 4.16
CA LYS A 82 14.03 9.44 3.89
C LYS A 82 13.56 8.24 3.08
N LEU A 83 14.24 7.98 1.97
CA LEU A 83 14.12 6.71 1.25
C LEU A 83 14.75 5.57 2.08
N LEU A 84 13.99 4.50 2.29
CA LEU A 84 14.45 3.30 3.00
C LEU A 84 14.91 2.22 2.01
N SER A 85 14.15 2.03 0.92
CA SER A 85 14.53 1.08 -0.11
C SER A 85 13.87 1.39 -1.44
N GLN A 86 14.54 0.95 -2.51
CA GLN A 86 14.02 0.90 -3.86
C GLN A 86 14.21 -0.52 -4.37
N LYS A 87 13.14 -1.13 -4.88
CA LYS A 87 13.19 -2.50 -5.43
C LYS A 87 12.44 -2.55 -6.75
N ASP A 88 12.92 -3.39 -7.66
CA ASP A 88 12.16 -3.76 -8.84
C ASP A 88 10.98 -4.65 -8.40
N ILE A 89 9.84 -4.44 -9.04
CA ILE A 89 8.59 -5.11 -8.70
C ILE A 89 7.72 -5.24 -9.95
N LYS A 90 6.80 -6.19 -9.96
CA LYS A 90 5.75 -6.23 -10.98
C LYS A 90 4.52 -5.44 -10.57
N GLU A 91 3.91 -4.79 -11.55
CA GLU A 91 2.59 -4.18 -11.41
C GLU A 91 1.55 -4.91 -12.27
N PHE A 92 0.34 -4.96 -11.74
CA PHE A 92 -0.84 -5.47 -12.40
C PHE A 92 -1.83 -4.34 -12.64
N LYS A 93 -2.66 -4.50 -13.68
CA LYS A 93 -3.83 -3.66 -13.90
C LYS A 93 -4.97 -4.50 -14.43
N VAL A 94 -6.06 -4.49 -13.68
CA VAL A 94 -7.26 -5.27 -13.98
C VAL A 94 -8.51 -4.47 -13.67
N LYS A 95 -9.64 -4.91 -14.22
CA LYS A 95 -10.95 -4.55 -13.70
C LYS A 95 -11.53 -5.70 -12.91
N TYR A 96 -12.32 -5.43 -11.88
CA TYR A 96 -13.00 -6.46 -11.11
C TYR A 96 -14.43 -6.09 -10.72
N ILE A 97 -15.20 -7.13 -10.41
CA ILE A 97 -16.50 -7.08 -9.74
C ILE A 97 -16.32 -7.83 -8.44
N PHE A 98 -16.44 -7.12 -7.32
CA PHE A 98 -16.30 -7.72 -6.00
C PHE A 98 -17.66 -8.12 -5.44
N ILE A 99 -17.75 -9.29 -4.82
CA ILE A 99 -18.93 -9.75 -4.10
C ILE A 99 -18.49 -10.17 -2.70
N ASN A 100 -19.01 -9.47 -1.70
CA ASN A 100 -18.77 -9.78 -0.29
C ASN A 100 -19.75 -10.86 0.17
N GLY A 101 -19.26 -12.09 0.28
CA GLY A 101 -20.05 -13.26 0.68
C GLY A 101 -20.35 -13.37 2.18
N LYS A 102 -19.91 -12.42 3.03
CA LYS A 102 -20.14 -12.51 4.48
C LYS A 102 -21.61 -12.62 4.88
N ASN A 103 -22.48 -11.89 4.18
CA ASN A 103 -23.91 -11.80 4.46
C ASN A 103 -24.78 -12.40 3.35
N LEU A 104 -24.22 -13.28 2.52
CA LEU A 104 -24.91 -13.87 1.37
C LEU A 104 -24.82 -15.39 1.42
N SER A 105 -25.88 -16.07 1.02
CA SER A 105 -25.84 -17.50 0.74
C SER A 105 -25.06 -17.79 -0.54
N GLU A 106 -24.55 -19.01 -0.67
CA GLU A 106 -23.88 -19.47 -1.89
C GLU A 106 -24.78 -19.33 -3.13
N LYS A 107 -26.09 -19.55 -2.96
CA LYS A 107 -27.09 -19.40 -4.03
C LYS A 107 -27.18 -17.94 -4.50
N GLU A 108 -27.11 -16.97 -3.59
CA GLU A 108 -27.13 -15.55 -3.92
C GLU A 108 -25.85 -15.11 -4.64
N ILE A 109 -24.69 -15.55 -4.14
CA ILE A 109 -23.39 -15.27 -4.76
C ILE A 109 -23.38 -15.79 -6.21
N LYS A 110 -23.74 -17.06 -6.41
CA LYS A 110 -23.85 -17.66 -7.76
C LYS A 110 -24.86 -16.95 -8.64
N LYS A 111 -25.97 -16.47 -8.08
CA LYS A 111 -27.00 -15.70 -8.81
C LYS A 111 -26.45 -14.36 -9.29
N ILE A 112 -25.68 -13.64 -8.46
CA ILE A 112 -25.03 -12.38 -8.83
C ILE A 112 -24.00 -12.63 -9.94
N GLN A 113 -23.11 -13.61 -9.75
CA GLN A 113 -22.10 -13.98 -10.74
C GLN A 113 -22.75 -14.34 -12.09
N LYS A 114 -23.77 -15.21 -12.09
CA LYS A 114 -24.48 -15.61 -13.31
C LYS A 114 -25.13 -14.41 -14.02
N LYS A 115 -25.68 -13.45 -13.27
CA LYS A 115 -26.25 -12.22 -13.84
C LYS A 115 -25.17 -11.35 -14.47
N ALA A 116 -24.05 -11.12 -13.79
CA ALA A 116 -22.92 -10.35 -14.32
C ALA A 116 -22.39 -10.97 -15.63
N TYR A 117 -22.11 -12.28 -15.65
CA TYR A 117 -21.70 -12.98 -16.87
C TYR A 117 -22.73 -12.91 -18.00
N LYS A 118 -24.02 -12.98 -17.68
CA LYS A 118 -25.08 -12.84 -18.68
C LYS A 118 -25.08 -11.45 -19.31
N GLU A 119 -24.82 -10.40 -18.54
CA GLU A 119 -24.74 -9.03 -19.08
C GLU A 119 -23.47 -8.80 -19.92
N LEU A 120 -22.33 -9.33 -19.48
CA LEU A 120 -21.09 -9.31 -20.28
C LEU A 120 -21.27 -10.03 -21.62
N LYS A 121 -21.90 -11.21 -21.62
CA LYS A 121 -22.23 -11.97 -22.86
C LYS A 121 -23.20 -11.25 -23.79
N LYS A 122 -23.98 -10.28 -23.28
CA LYS A 122 -24.88 -9.44 -24.08
C LYS A 122 -24.17 -8.22 -24.69
N GLY A 123 -22.85 -8.09 -24.50
CA GLY A 123 -22.06 -7.00 -25.04
C GLY A 123 -22.00 -5.76 -24.16
N LYS A 124 -22.51 -5.80 -22.91
CA LYS A 124 -22.27 -4.70 -21.97
C LYS A 124 -20.79 -4.60 -21.64
N THR A 125 -20.29 -3.38 -21.48
CA THR A 125 -18.92 -3.15 -21.05
C THR A 125 -18.71 -3.68 -19.64
N PHE A 126 -17.47 -4.07 -19.32
CA PHE A 126 -17.13 -4.54 -17.98
C PHE A 126 -17.46 -3.49 -16.91
N SER A 127 -17.26 -2.21 -17.22
CA SER A 127 -17.52 -1.09 -16.30
C SER A 127 -19.00 -0.91 -15.99
N GLU A 128 -19.90 -1.03 -16.97
CA GLU A 128 -21.34 -1.04 -16.71
C GLU A 128 -21.77 -2.19 -15.79
N VAL A 129 -21.19 -3.38 -16.01
CA VAL A 129 -21.49 -4.56 -15.20
C VAL A 129 -20.90 -4.42 -13.79
N ALA A 130 -19.69 -3.89 -13.66
CA ALA A 130 -19.05 -3.61 -12.38
C ALA A 130 -19.86 -2.58 -11.57
N ASN A 131 -20.26 -1.47 -12.18
CA ASN A 131 -21.09 -0.44 -11.52
C ASN A 131 -22.45 -0.99 -11.03
N LYS A 132 -22.95 -2.05 -11.67
CA LYS A 132 -24.23 -2.67 -11.31
C LYS A 132 -24.12 -3.76 -10.24
N TYR A 133 -23.04 -4.54 -10.25
CA TYR A 133 -22.94 -5.78 -9.46
C TYR A 133 -21.81 -5.80 -8.43
N SER A 134 -20.85 -4.88 -8.52
CA SER A 134 -19.75 -4.81 -7.55
C SER A 134 -20.25 -4.26 -6.21
N MET A 135 -19.82 -4.91 -5.13
CA MET A 135 -20.06 -4.50 -3.75
C MET A 135 -18.87 -3.73 -3.16
N ASP A 136 -17.87 -3.43 -3.98
CA ASP A 136 -16.77 -2.58 -3.57
C ASP A 136 -17.11 -1.11 -3.86
N PRO A 137 -17.25 -0.25 -2.83
CA PRO A 137 -17.53 1.16 -3.02
C PRO A 137 -16.30 1.94 -3.53
N GLY A 138 -15.09 1.37 -3.46
CA GLY A 138 -13.83 2.06 -3.74
C GLY A 138 -13.39 2.05 -5.21
N SER A 139 -13.82 1.07 -6.01
CA SER A 139 -13.43 0.95 -7.42
C SER A 139 -14.45 1.59 -8.35
N LYS A 140 -14.15 2.80 -8.83
CA LYS A 140 -14.91 3.43 -9.90
C LYS A 140 -14.82 2.58 -11.17
N ASP A 141 -15.96 2.25 -11.78
CA ASP A 141 -16.02 1.48 -13.04
C ASP A 141 -15.36 0.08 -12.97
N GLY A 142 -15.15 -0.43 -11.74
CA GLY A 142 -14.42 -1.65 -11.44
C GLY A 142 -12.91 -1.58 -11.70
N ASP A 143 -12.34 -0.42 -12.01
CA ASP A 143 -10.92 -0.27 -12.37
C ASP A 143 -10.05 -0.14 -11.11
N LEU A 144 -9.11 -1.06 -10.92
CA LEU A 144 -8.18 -1.05 -9.78
C LEU A 144 -6.96 -0.13 -10.04
N GLY A 145 -6.79 0.36 -11.27
CA GLY A 145 -5.58 1.04 -11.70
C GLY A 145 -4.37 0.11 -11.75
N TRP A 146 -3.19 0.70 -11.93
CA TRP A 146 -1.93 -0.02 -11.73
C TRP A 146 -1.67 -0.18 -10.23
N PHE A 147 -1.32 -1.41 -9.82
CA PHE A 147 -0.96 -1.71 -8.45
C PHE A 147 0.23 -2.68 -8.41
N PRO A 148 1.14 -2.53 -7.43
CA PRO A 148 2.26 -3.43 -7.26
C PRO A 148 1.79 -4.78 -6.72
N GLU A 149 2.53 -5.83 -7.04
CA GLU A 149 2.33 -7.14 -6.43
C GLU A 149 2.47 -7.07 -4.90
N GLY A 150 1.77 -7.98 -4.20
CA GLY A 150 1.64 -7.98 -2.75
C GLY A 150 0.62 -6.97 -2.21
N ARG A 151 0.02 -6.10 -3.05
CA ARG A 151 -1.08 -5.22 -2.61
C ARG A 151 -2.39 -6.01 -2.43
N MET A 152 -2.65 -6.98 -3.30
CA MET A 152 -3.86 -7.79 -3.27
C MET A 152 -3.59 -9.14 -2.61
N ILE A 153 -4.65 -9.86 -2.24
CA ILE A 153 -4.48 -11.21 -1.68
C ILE A 153 -3.80 -12.12 -2.70
N GLU A 154 -2.91 -13.00 -2.23
CA GLU A 154 -2.09 -13.88 -3.08
C GLU A 154 -2.91 -14.63 -4.14
N ARG A 155 -4.07 -15.18 -3.74
CA ARG A 155 -4.95 -15.91 -4.65
C ARG A 155 -5.47 -15.06 -5.82
N PHE A 156 -5.71 -13.78 -5.58
CA PHE A 156 -6.15 -12.84 -6.61
C PHE A 156 -5.02 -12.57 -7.60
N GLU A 157 -3.81 -12.32 -7.12
CA GLU A 157 -2.64 -12.05 -7.96
C GLU A 157 -2.20 -13.29 -8.76
N ASN A 158 -2.21 -14.47 -8.14
CA ASN A 158 -1.90 -15.72 -8.83
C ASN A 158 -2.88 -15.99 -9.98
N ALA A 159 -4.17 -15.75 -9.76
CA ALA A 159 -5.16 -15.87 -10.83
C ALA A 159 -4.88 -14.89 -11.98
N ILE A 160 -4.40 -13.67 -11.72
CA ILE A 160 -4.00 -12.73 -12.78
C ILE A 160 -2.80 -13.25 -13.57
N ARG A 161 -1.82 -13.89 -12.93
CA ARG A 161 -0.64 -14.47 -13.59
C ARG A 161 -1.03 -15.66 -14.49
N GLU A 162 -2.00 -16.46 -14.07
CA GLU A 162 -2.46 -17.65 -14.80
C GLU A 162 -3.30 -17.34 -16.05
N HIS A 163 -3.91 -16.15 -16.11
CA HIS A 163 -4.81 -15.77 -17.22
C HIS A 163 -4.13 -14.85 -18.22
N LYS A 164 -4.60 -14.89 -19.47
CA LYS A 164 -4.09 -14.03 -20.55
C LYS A 164 -4.77 -12.67 -20.55
N LYS A 165 -4.15 -11.71 -21.23
CA LYS A 165 -4.77 -10.42 -21.50
C LYS A 165 -6.11 -10.61 -22.22
N ASP A 166 -7.05 -9.74 -21.86
CA ASP A 166 -8.45 -9.67 -22.27
C ASP A 166 -9.34 -10.85 -21.80
N GLU A 167 -8.81 -11.75 -20.98
CA GLU A 167 -9.61 -12.82 -20.38
C GLU A 167 -10.45 -12.33 -19.18
N ILE A 168 -11.65 -12.92 -19.07
CA ILE A 168 -12.55 -12.76 -17.94
C ILE A 168 -12.62 -14.07 -17.16
N PHE A 169 -12.32 -14.02 -15.86
CA PHE A 169 -12.26 -15.19 -15.00
C PHE A 169 -12.82 -14.92 -13.61
N GLN A 170 -12.91 -15.97 -12.78
CA GLN A 170 -13.39 -15.88 -11.40
C GLN A 170 -12.34 -16.39 -10.43
N VAL A 171 -12.26 -15.73 -9.28
CA VAL A 171 -11.45 -16.20 -8.15
C VAL A 171 -12.22 -15.96 -6.85
N SER A 172 -12.02 -16.83 -5.87
CA SER A 172 -12.70 -16.72 -4.57
C SER A 172 -11.75 -17.08 -3.44
N ASP A 173 -11.76 -16.27 -2.39
CA ASP A 173 -11.09 -16.56 -1.13
C ASP A 173 -12.13 -16.98 -0.09
N GLN A 174 -12.11 -18.28 0.24
CA GLN A 174 -13.06 -18.84 1.19
C GLN A 174 -12.87 -18.30 2.60
N SER A 175 -11.63 -17.98 3.00
CA SER A 175 -11.33 -17.49 4.35
C SER A 175 -11.99 -16.14 4.62
N ARG A 176 -11.93 -15.22 3.66
CA ARG A 176 -12.57 -13.90 3.73
C ARG A 176 -14.00 -13.87 3.19
N LYS A 177 -14.48 -14.97 2.60
CA LYS A 177 -15.72 -15.05 1.80
C LYS A 177 -15.76 -13.98 0.71
N TRP A 178 -14.63 -13.77 0.04
CA TRP A 178 -14.49 -12.78 -1.03
C TRP A 178 -14.57 -13.48 -2.37
N HIS A 179 -15.36 -12.92 -3.28
CA HIS A 179 -15.51 -13.45 -4.63
C HIS A 179 -15.28 -12.34 -5.64
N PHE A 180 -14.55 -12.65 -6.70
CA PHE A 180 -14.18 -11.71 -7.74
C PHE A 180 -14.52 -12.28 -9.11
N ILE A 181 -15.04 -11.42 -9.98
CA ILE A 181 -14.97 -11.60 -11.43
C ILE A 181 -13.93 -10.59 -11.91
N ILE A 182 -12.94 -11.02 -12.67
CA ILE A 182 -11.79 -10.19 -13.06
C ILE A 182 -11.72 -10.15 -14.58
N LEU A 183 -11.41 -8.98 -15.13
CA LEU A 183 -10.98 -8.78 -16.51
C LEU A 183 -9.51 -8.33 -16.48
N LYS A 184 -8.62 -9.16 -17.03
CA LYS A 184 -7.21 -8.79 -17.21
C LYS A 184 -7.06 -7.92 -18.46
N ASN A 185 -7.32 -6.63 -18.36
CA ASN A 185 -7.28 -5.71 -19.51
C ASN A 185 -5.85 -5.23 -19.88
N HIS A 186 -4.83 -5.56 -19.09
CA HIS A 186 -3.44 -5.23 -19.36
C HIS A 186 -2.53 -6.41 -19.01
N ASP A 187 -1.40 -6.51 -19.69
CA ASP A 187 -0.29 -7.36 -19.24
C ASP A 187 0.36 -6.75 -18.00
N GLU A 188 1.03 -7.60 -17.23
CA GLU A 188 1.90 -7.14 -16.14
C GLU A 188 3.07 -6.33 -16.72
N ARG A 189 3.60 -5.41 -15.90
CA ARG A 189 4.74 -4.59 -16.29
C ARG A 189 5.76 -4.52 -15.16
N GLU A 190 7.02 -4.34 -15.55
CA GLU A 190 8.09 -3.99 -14.63
C GLU A 190 7.88 -2.57 -14.10
N ALA A 191 8.18 -2.41 -12.82
CA ALA A 191 7.99 -1.19 -12.06
C ALA A 191 9.04 -1.10 -10.95
N LYS A 192 9.07 0.04 -10.26
CA LYS A 192 9.83 0.19 -9.01
C LYS A 192 8.90 0.51 -7.87
N ILE A 193 9.18 -0.06 -6.71
CA ILE A 193 8.54 0.29 -5.44
C ILE A 193 9.55 1.00 -4.54
N TYR A 194 9.11 2.13 -3.99
CA TYR A 194 9.86 2.98 -3.10
C TYR A 194 9.23 2.89 -1.72
N GLU A 195 10.01 2.44 -0.74
CA GLU A 195 9.64 2.55 0.66
C GLU A 195 10.35 3.75 1.26
N TYR A 196 9.61 4.63 1.93
CA TYR A 196 10.18 5.84 2.51
C TYR A 196 9.45 6.22 3.79
N ILE A 197 10.07 7.07 4.60
CA ILE A 197 9.49 7.63 5.82
C ILE A 197 9.37 9.14 5.68
N THR A 198 8.30 9.71 6.24
CA THR A 198 8.11 11.15 6.39
C THR A 198 8.05 11.51 7.85
N ILE A 199 8.62 12.66 8.20
CA ILE A 199 8.47 13.29 9.50
C ILE A 199 7.70 14.59 9.32
N THR A 200 6.73 14.82 10.20
CA THR A 200 6.09 16.12 10.40
C THR A 200 6.27 16.53 11.86
N LYS A 201 6.69 17.77 12.12
CA LYS A 201 6.66 18.41 13.43
C LYS A 201 5.20 18.80 13.72
N SER A 202 4.73 18.47 14.92
CA SER A 202 3.40 18.90 15.38
C SER A 202 3.40 20.39 15.74
#